data_AF-A0A9C8HWI5-F1
#
_entry.id   AF-A0A9C8HWI5-F1
#
_cell.length_a   1.000
_cell.length_b   1.000
_cell.length_c   1.000
_cell.angle_alpha   90.00
_cell.angle_beta   90.00
_cell.angle_gamma   90.00
#
_symmetry.space_group_name_H-M   'P 1'
#
loop_
_entity.id
_entity.type
_entity.pdbx_description
1 polymer ?
#
loop_
_entity_poly.entity_id
_entity_poly.type
_entity_poly.pdbx_seq_one_letter_code
_entity_poly.pdbx_strand_id
1 'polypeptide(L)'
;MEIKKITTPLTEETVSSLRTGDSVQISGEIFTARDSAHFRLVSLLKEGFSLPFNISGSIIYYVGPTPARPGKVIGSAGPTTSYRMDPYAPCLLEAGLRGMIGKGPRSQEVK
;
A
#
# COMPACT_ATOMS: atom_id res chain seq x y z
N MET A 1 -13.87 -15.30 13.93
CA MET A 1 -13.40 -15.11 12.54
C MET A 1 -11.98 -15.61 12.49
N GLU A 2 -11.68 -16.51 11.56
CA GLU A 2 -10.30 -16.98 11.36
C GLU A 2 -9.48 -15.87 10.70
N ILE A 3 -8.25 -15.64 11.19
CA ILE A 3 -7.36 -14.61 10.64
C ILE A 3 -6.52 -15.25 9.54
N LYS A 4 -6.66 -14.75 8.30
CA LYS A 4 -5.82 -15.16 7.17
C LYS A 4 -4.44 -14.54 7.31
N LYS A 5 -3.40 -15.36 7.30
CA LYS A 5 -2.01 -14.90 7.36
C LYS A 5 -1.45 -14.82 5.94
N ILE A 6 -0.94 -13.66 5.56
CA ILE A 6 -0.30 -13.44 4.26
C ILE A 6 1.08 -12.83 4.45
N THR A 7 1.98 -13.13 3.50
CA THR A 7 3.35 -12.62 3.52
C THR A 7 3.64 -11.89 2.22
N THR A 8 4.34 -10.75 2.29
CA THR A 8 4.79 -10.03 1.11
C THR A 8 6.13 -10.57 0.59
N PRO A 9 6.43 -10.46 -0.72
CA PRO A 9 5.56 -9.94 -1.79
C PRO A 9 4.32 -10.81 -2.04
N LEU A 10 3.19 -10.17 -2.32
CA LEU A 10 1.93 -10.84 -2.60
C LEU A 10 1.96 -11.51 -3.96
N THR A 11 1.48 -12.76 -4.00
CA THR A 11 1.25 -13.50 -5.24
C THR A 11 -0.19 -13.34 -5.72
N GLU A 12 -0.43 -13.65 -7.00
CA GLU A 12 -1.78 -13.61 -7.57
C GLU A 12 -2.72 -14.58 -6.86
N GLU A 13 -2.23 -15.76 -6.47
CA GLU A 13 -3.01 -16.76 -5.72
C GLU A 13 -3.39 -16.21 -4.34
N THR A 14 -2.46 -15.52 -3.68
CA THR A 14 -2.70 -14.90 -2.37
C THR A 14 -3.81 -13.87 -2.48
N VAL A 15 -3.72 -12.94 -3.46
CA VAL A 15 -4.72 -11.89 -3.68
C VAL A 15 -6.08 -12.50 -4.04
N SER A 16 -6.09 -13.46 -4.97
CA SER A 16 -7.31 -14.15 -5.44
C SER A 16 -8.00 -14.98 -4.35
N SER A 17 -7.30 -15.36 -3.28
CA SER A 17 -7.88 -16.08 -2.14
C SER A 17 -8.62 -15.18 -1.13
N LEU A 18 -8.42 -13.86 -1.21
CA LEU A 18 -9.00 -12.89 -0.28
C LEU A 18 -10.42 -12.49 -0.70
N ARG A 19 -11.26 -12.20 0.28
CA ARG A 19 -12.64 -11.71 0.11
C ARG A 19 -12.90 -10.52 1.02
N THR A 20 -13.79 -9.63 0.60
CA THR A 20 -14.24 -8.51 1.43
C THR A 20 -14.79 -9.04 2.76
N GLY A 21 -14.33 -8.46 3.86
CA GLY A 21 -14.70 -8.88 5.22
C GLY A 21 -13.70 -9.84 5.88
N ASP A 22 -12.73 -10.37 5.14
CA ASP A 22 -11.65 -11.16 5.72
C ASP A 22 -10.80 -10.34 6.70
N SER A 23 -10.47 -10.95 7.83
CA SER A 23 -9.45 -10.43 8.74
C SER A 23 -8.09 -10.97 8.32
N VAL A 24 -7.13 -10.07 8.09
CA VAL A 24 -5.83 -10.41 7.52
C VAL A 24 -4.70 -9.96 8.46
N GLN A 25 -3.73 -10.85 8.68
CA GLN A 25 -2.46 -10.54 9.33
C GLN A 25 -1.35 -10.59 8.27
N ILE A 26 -0.66 -9.47 8.10
CA ILE A 26 0.37 -9.29 7.07
C ILE A 26 1.74 -9.38 7.74
N SER A 27 2.65 -10.15 7.15
CA SER A 27 4.07 -10.21 7.53
C SER A 27 4.97 -9.93 6.32
N GLY A 28 6.18 -9.43 6.57
CA GLY A 28 7.14 -9.08 5.52
C GLY A 28 7.31 -7.58 5.31
N GLU A 29 7.88 -7.20 4.17
CA GLU A 29 8.14 -5.81 3.81
C GLU A 29 6.88 -5.12 3.25
N ILE A 30 6.60 -3.92 3.74
CA ILE A 30 5.60 -3.01 3.19
C ILE A 30 6.23 -1.62 3.08
N PHE A 31 5.80 -0.84 2.10
CA PHE A 31 6.29 0.51 1.89
C PHE A 31 5.31 1.52 2.43
N THR A 32 5.78 2.63 2.99
CA THR A 32 4.89 3.73 3.39
C THR A 32 4.94 4.84 2.36
N ALA A 33 3.79 5.28 1.87
CA ALA A 33 3.70 6.41 0.96
C ALA A 33 2.34 7.10 1.12
N ARG A 34 2.32 8.43 0.96
CA ARG A 34 1.10 9.25 0.95
C ARG A 34 1.16 10.21 -0.24
N ASP A 35 0.47 11.33 -0.16
CA ASP A 35 0.19 12.30 -1.21
C ASP A 35 1.44 12.66 -2.06
N SER A 36 2.49 13.24 -1.47
CA SER A 36 3.69 13.66 -2.22
C SER A 36 4.51 12.50 -2.80
N ALA A 37 4.56 11.37 -2.09
CA ALA A 37 5.27 10.19 -2.58
C ALA A 37 4.53 9.56 -3.78
N HIS A 38 3.19 9.47 -3.72
CA HIS A 38 2.40 8.96 -4.85
C HIS A 38 2.54 9.86 -6.08
N PHE A 39 2.50 11.18 -5.90
CA PHE A 39 2.77 12.12 -6.99
C PHE A 39 4.12 11.83 -7.65
N ARG A 40 5.20 11.72 -6.86
CA ARG A 40 6.54 11.46 -7.41
C ARG A 40 6.64 10.10 -8.12
N LEU A 41 6.08 9.04 -7.54
CA LEU A 41 6.11 7.70 -8.14
C LEU A 41 5.37 7.66 -9.49
N VAL A 42 4.19 8.27 -9.55
CA VAL A 42 3.42 8.34 -10.80
C VAL A 42 4.10 9.23 -11.83
N SER A 43 4.70 10.37 -11.43
CA SER A 43 5.48 11.20 -12.37
C SER A 43 6.66 10.42 -12.97
N LEU A 44 7.40 9.66 -12.16
CA LEU A 44 8.49 8.81 -12.67
C LEU A 44 8.00 7.82 -13.72
N LEU A 45 6.88 7.12 -13.45
CA LEU A 45 6.30 6.17 -14.41
C LEU A 45 5.86 6.85 -15.70
N LYS A 46 5.20 8.02 -15.61
CA LYS A 46 4.76 8.79 -16.77
C LYS A 46 5.91 9.33 -17.62
N GLU A 47 7.04 9.64 -16.99
CA GLU A 47 8.27 10.07 -17.64
C GLU A 47 9.11 8.87 -18.18
N GLY A 48 8.66 7.63 -17.96
CA GLY A 48 9.35 6.42 -18.42
C GLY A 48 10.54 5.99 -17.56
N PHE A 49 10.69 6.54 -16.36
CA PHE A 49 11.72 6.16 -15.41
C PHE A 49 11.33 4.95 -14.56
N SER A 50 12.33 4.21 -14.09
CA SER A 50 12.14 3.13 -13.11
C SER A 50 11.79 3.67 -11.72
N LEU A 51 10.97 2.93 -10.98
CA LEU A 51 10.69 3.21 -9.57
C LEU A 51 11.93 2.92 -8.70
N PRO A 52 12.09 3.60 -7.55
CA PRO A 52 13.23 3.39 -6.64
C PRO A 52 13.13 2.10 -5.82
N PHE A 53 12.13 1.25 -6.06
CA PHE A 53 11.92 -0.04 -5.42
C PHE A 53 11.11 -0.96 -6.34
N ASN A 54 11.11 -2.26 -6.06
CA ASN A 54 10.28 -3.22 -6.77
C ASN A 54 8.82 -3.13 -6.29
N ILE A 55 7.94 -2.58 -7.11
CA ILE A 55 6.52 -2.43 -6.78
C ILE A 55 5.73 -3.73 -6.97
N SER A 56 6.25 -4.70 -7.72
CA SER A 56 5.54 -5.95 -8.05
C SER A 56 5.25 -6.77 -6.80
N GLY A 57 3.96 -7.04 -6.54
CA GLY A 57 3.52 -7.78 -5.34
C GLY A 57 3.63 -6.97 -4.04
N SER A 58 4.05 -5.70 -4.11
CA SER A 58 4.23 -4.88 -2.92
C SER A 58 2.90 -4.41 -2.32
N ILE A 59 2.99 -3.97 -1.07
CA ILE A 59 1.90 -3.28 -0.37
C ILE A 59 2.37 -1.87 -0.02
N ILE A 60 1.54 -0.87 -0.32
CA ILE A 60 1.75 0.51 0.14
C ILE A 60 0.80 0.82 1.30
N TYR A 61 1.37 1.15 2.45
CA TYR A 61 0.66 1.65 3.62
C TYR A 61 0.59 3.18 3.62
N TYR A 62 -0.62 3.71 3.59
CA TYR A 62 -0.90 5.13 3.63
C TYR A 62 -0.73 5.68 5.04
N VAL A 63 0.51 5.99 5.41
CA VAL A 63 0.87 6.47 6.75
C VAL A 63 1.98 7.51 6.72
N GLY A 64 1.96 8.40 7.70
CA GLY A 64 3.09 9.25 8.06
C GLY A 64 3.41 8.99 9.53
N PRO A 65 4.38 8.10 9.85
CA PRO A 65 4.69 7.77 11.23
C PRO A 65 5.14 9.00 12.00
N THR A 66 4.76 9.10 13.28
CA THR A 66 5.32 10.13 14.16
C THR A 66 6.80 9.82 14.45
N PRO A 67 7.57 10.79 15.00
CA PRO A 67 8.90 10.50 15.53
C PRO A 67 8.88 9.34 16.53
N ALA A 68 9.89 8.48 16.46
CA ALA A 68 10.05 7.37 17.38
C ALA A 68 10.47 7.88 18.77
N ARG A 69 9.92 7.28 19.83
CA ARG A 69 10.40 7.51 21.21
C ARG A 69 11.72 6.77 21.44
N PRO A 70 12.54 7.17 22.42
CA PRO A 70 13.77 6.46 22.76
C PRO A 70 13.53 4.96 22.96
N GLY A 71 14.37 4.12 22.34
CA GLY A 71 14.26 2.66 22.41
C GLY A 71 13.14 2.03 21.58
N LYS A 72 12.43 2.80 20.73
CA LYS A 72 11.41 2.29 19.82
C LYS A 72 11.88 2.39 18.36
N VAL A 73 11.54 1.39 17.56
CA VAL A 73 11.93 1.31 16.14
C VAL A 73 11.16 2.27 15.24
N ILE A 74 9.93 2.63 15.63
CA ILE A 74 9.05 3.53 14.88
C ILE A 74 8.10 4.25 15.85
N GLY A 75 7.66 5.46 15.49
CA GLY A 75 6.57 6.14 16.19
C GLY A 75 5.19 5.58 15.82
N SER A 76 4.15 6.25 16.29
CA SER A 76 2.77 5.87 15.99
C SER A 76 2.52 5.93 14.47
N ALA A 77 2.03 4.83 13.91
CA ALA A 77 1.84 4.66 12.47
C ALA A 77 0.37 4.33 12.16
N GLY A 78 -0.55 5.26 12.42
CA GLY A 78 -1.98 5.09 12.09
C GLY A 78 -2.30 5.48 10.63
N PRO A 79 -3.32 4.86 10.00
CA PRO A 79 -3.64 5.08 8.59
C PRO A 79 -4.17 6.49 8.32
N THR A 80 -3.92 6.97 7.11
CA THR A 80 -4.56 8.16 6.55
C THR A 80 -5.68 7.80 5.57
N THR A 81 -6.44 8.81 5.16
CA THR A 81 -7.61 8.66 4.29
C THR A 81 -7.23 8.19 2.89
N SER A 82 -7.77 7.06 2.46
CA SER A 82 -7.36 6.38 1.22
C SER A 82 -7.79 7.09 -0.04
N TYR A 83 -8.97 7.76 -0.06
CA TYR A 83 -9.48 8.38 -1.30
C TYR A 83 -8.52 9.43 -1.89
N ARG A 84 -7.65 10.04 -1.07
CA ARG A 84 -6.66 11.03 -1.54
C ARG A 84 -5.62 10.43 -2.49
N MET A 85 -5.44 9.11 -2.44
CA MET A 85 -4.51 8.37 -3.31
C MET A 85 -5.20 7.76 -4.54
N ASP A 86 -6.52 7.86 -4.66
CA ASP A 86 -7.28 7.26 -5.77
C ASP A 86 -6.83 7.75 -7.15
N PRO A 87 -6.51 9.05 -7.37
CA PRO A 87 -6.02 9.53 -8.68
C PRO A 87 -4.69 8.90 -9.13
N TYR A 88 -3.93 8.31 -8.20
CA TYR A 88 -2.63 7.70 -8.47
C TYR A 88 -2.71 6.18 -8.52
N ALA A 89 -3.71 5.58 -7.87
CA ALA A 89 -3.77 4.15 -7.63
C ALA A 89 -3.84 3.31 -8.91
N PRO A 90 -4.66 3.64 -9.94
CA PRO A 90 -4.70 2.86 -11.19
C PRO A 90 -3.31 2.69 -11.84
N CYS A 91 -2.55 3.79 -11.96
CA CYS A 91 -1.20 3.76 -12.53
C CYS A 91 -0.23 2.87 -11.72
N LEU A 92 -0.32 2.90 -10.38
CA LEU A 92 0.52 2.05 -9.54
C LEU A 92 0.10 0.57 -9.57
N LEU A 93 -1.20 0.29 -9.68
CA LEU A 93 -1.75 -1.07 -9.84
C LEU A 93 -1.29 -1.70 -11.16
N GLU A 94 -1.35 -0.93 -12.25
CA GLU A 94 -0.81 -1.31 -13.56
C GLU A 94 0.70 -1.59 -13.49
N ALA A 95 1.44 -0.81 -12.71
CA ALA A 95 2.88 -1.01 -12.52
C ALA A 95 3.24 -2.23 -11.65
N GLY A 96 2.27 -2.89 -11.00
CA GLY A 96 2.48 -4.12 -10.22
C GLY A 96 2.16 -4.04 -8.73
N LEU A 97 1.67 -2.90 -8.22
CA LEU A 97 1.17 -2.80 -6.85
C LEU A 97 0.03 -3.81 -6.62
N ARG A 98 0.03 -4.49 -5.47
CA ARG A 98 -1.00 -5.50 -5.16
C ARG A 98 -1.75 -5.28 -3.86
N GLY A 99 -1.26 -4.41 -2.97
CA GLY A 99 -2.00 -4.06 -1.76
C GLY A 99 -1.88 -2.59 -1.39
N MET A 100 -2.95 -2.05 -0.81
CA MET A 100 -3.02 -0.69 -0.29
C MET A 100 -3.68 -0.74 1.10
N ILE A 101 -3.01 -0.18 2.11
CA ILE A 101 -3.54 -0.11 3.48
C ILE A 101 -3.86 1.35 3.80
N GLY A 102 -5.07 1.64 4.25
CA GLY A 102 -5.50 2.99 4.63
C GLY A 102 -6.86 2.97 5.33
N LYS A 103 -7.52 4.14 5.43
CA LYS A 103 -8.87 4.24 6.01
C LYS A 103 -9.85 5.02 5.13
N GLY A 104 -11.13 4.74 5.28
CA GLY A 104 -12.20 5.43 4.57
C GLY A 104 -12.47 4.84 3.18
N PRO A 105 -13.48 5.40 2.47
CA PRO A 105 -13.93 4.87 1.19
C PRO A 105 -12.90 5.08 0.07
N ARG A 106 -13.11 4.36 -1.03
CA ARG A 106 -12.37 4.44 -2.30
C ARG A 106 -13.36 4.71 -3.45
N SER A 107 -12.89 5.38 -4.49
CA SER A 107 -13.62 5.62 -5.74
C SER A 107 -13.91 4.32 -6.48
N GLN A 108 -14.85 4.38 -7.43
CA GLN A 108 -15.20 3.23 -8.27
C GLN A 108 -14.06 2.85 -9.23
N GLU A 109 -13.20 3.80 -9.59
CA GLU A 109 -12.05 3.58 -10.49
C GLU A 109 -10.98 2.67 -9.87
N VAL A 110 -10.94 2.55 -8.54
CA VAL A 110 -10.01 1.67 -7.84
C VAL A 110 -10.61 0.29 -7.55
N LYS A 111 -11.92 0.23 -7.29
CA LYS A 111 -12.60 -1.00 -6.86
C LYS A 111 -12.69 -2.01 -7.99
#